data_AF-A0A8C5YPG9-F1
#
_entry.id   AF-A0A8C5YPG9-F1
#
_cell.length_a   1.000
_cell.length_b   1.000
_cell.length_c   1.000
_cell.angle_alpha   90.00
_cell.angle_beta   90.00
_cell.angle_gamma   90.00
#
_symmetry.space_group_name_H-M   'P 1'
#
loop_
_entity.id
_entity.type
_entity.pdbx_description
1 polymer ?
#
loop_
_entity_poly.entity_id
_entity_poly.type
_entity_poly.pdbx_seq_one_letter_code
_entity_poly.pdbx_strand_id
1 'polypeptide(L)'
;RPSFLNKTPIVQESKPRINKWDGIKLKSFFSLAATKIRNLPWVEKYQPRTLNDLISHQDILSTIQKFISEDRLPRLLLYGPPGTGKTSTILACAKQLCKDKEFGSMVLELNASDDGGIDIVRGPIRSYASTGTIFKKGFKLVILDEAEAMMQNARMP
;
A
#
# COMPACT_ATOMS: atom_id res chain seq x y z
N ARG A 1 12.21 -13.33 70.86
CA ARG A 1 11.56 -13.39 69.52
C ARG A 1 11.79 -12.06 68.82
N PRO A 2 12.66 -11.95 67.81
CA PRO A 2 12.77 -10.76 66.97
C PRO A 2 11.95 -10.90 65.68
N SER A 3 11.47 -9.76 65.21
CA SER A 3 10.57 -9.51 64.08
C SER A 3 11.26 -9.60 62.72
N PHE A 4 10.66 -10.35 61.80
CA PHE A 4 11.02 -10.42 60.38
C PHE A 4 10.53 -9.16 59.65
N LEU A 5 11.45 -8.27 59.25
CA LEU A 5 11.17 -7.24 58.24
C LEU A 5 11.46 -7.81 56.85
N ASN A 6 10.41 -7.95 56.05
CA ASN A 6 10.47 -8.30 54.62
C ASN A 6 11.19 -7.19 53.83
N LYS A 7 12.30 -7.55 53.17
CA LYS A 7 12.92 -6.72 52.12
C LYS A 7 12.24 -7.04 50.79
N THR A 8 11.56 -6.06 50.20
CA THR A 8 11.10 -6.12 48.80
C THR A 8 12.30 -6.06 47.85
N PRO A 9 12.36 -6.86 46.77
CA PRO A 9 13.44 -6.79 45.81
C PRO A 9 13.29 -5.53 44.94
N ILE A 10 14.35 -4.73 44.89
CA ILE A 10 14.47 -3.59 43.97
C ILE A 10 14.72 -4.18 42.58
N VAL A 11 13.72 -4.09 41.70
CA VAL A 11 13.90 -4.38 40.27
C VAL A 11 14.74 -3.23 39.68
N GLN A 12 16.01 -3.49 39.42
CA GLN A 12 16.84 -2.59 38.61
C GLN A 12 16.36 -2.68 37.16
N GLU A 13 15.64 -1.65 36.73
CA GLU A 13 15.27 -1.45 35.33
C GLU A 13 16.54 -1.16 34.51
N SER A 14 17.00 -2.16 33.77
CA SER A 14 18.16 -2.04 32.89
C SER A 14 17.79 -1.16 31.69
N LYS A 15 18.23 0.11 31.72
CA LYS A 15 18.13 0.99 30.55
C LYS A 15 18.78 0.30 29.34
N PRO A 16 18.09 0.18 28.19
CA PRO A 16 18.66 -0.45 27.01
C PRO A 16 19.91 0.33 26.59
N ARG A 17 21.05 -0.37 26.55
CA ARG A 17 22.34 0.17 26.14
C ARG A 17 22.29 0.38 24.64
N ILE A 18 21.89 1.58 24.22
CA ILE A 18 21.91 1.98 22.81
C ILE A 18 23.38 1.99 22.39
N ASN A 19 23.77 1.07 21.52
CA ASN A 19 25.17 0.94 21.15
C ASN A 19 25.51 2.07 20.19
N LYS A 20 26.70 2.68 20.32
CA LYS A 20 27.18 3.77 19.46
C LYS A 20 27.12 3.43 17.95
N TRP A 21 27.11 2.14 17.62
CA TRP A 21 26.97 1.59 16.27
C TRP A 21 25.54 1.67 15.70
N ASP A 22 24.51 1.68 16.55
CA ASP A 22 23.11 1.83 16.14
C ASP A 22 22.88 3.23 15.55
N GLY A 23 23.50 4.25 16.15
CA GLY A 23 23.44 5.63 15.66
C GLY A 23 24.08 5.86 14.29
N ILE A 24 25.14 5.10 13.94
CA ILE A 24 25.82 5.23 12.64
C ILE A 24 24.98 4.56 11.54
N LYS A 25 24.41 3.38 11.81
CA LYS A 25 23.47 2.73 10.89
C LYS A 25 22.22 3.58 10.68
N LEU A 26 21.64 4.13 11.75
CA LEU A 26 20.49 5.05 11.67
C LEU A 26 20.82 6.29 10.83
N LYS A 27 21.96 6.96 11.07
CA LYS A 27 22.37 8.12 10.26
C LYS A 27 22.61 7.77 8.80
N SER A 28 23.21 6.62 8.52
CA SER A 28 23.42 6.13 7.16
C SER A 28 22.09 5.84 6.45
N PHE A 29 21.16 5.12 7.11
CA PHE A 29 19.81 4.86 6.58
C PHE A 29 19.02 6.14 6.33
N PHE A 30 19.02 7.09 7.28
CA PHE A 30 18.37 8.39 7.13
C PHE A 30 19.01 9.20 6.00
N SER A 31 20.34 9.18 5.87
CA SER A 31 21.06 9.84 4.78
C SER A 31 20.73 9.25 3.41
N LEU A 32 20.65 7.91 3.31
CA LEU A 32 20.30 7.22 2.07
C LEU A 32 18.85 7.53 1.66
N ALA A 33 17.91 7.48 2.60
CA ALA A 33 16.51 7.82 2.36
C ALA A 33 16.33 9.30 1.97
N ALA A 34 17.03 10.22 2.65
CA ALA A 34 17.00 11.65 2.35
C ALA A 34 17.68 11.99 1.00
N THR A 35 18.68 11.21 0.59
CA THR A 35 19.33 11.39 -0.72
C THR A 35 18.47 10.83 -1.84
N LYS A 36 17.74 9.73 -1.60
CA LYS A 36 16.73 9.22 -2.54
C LYS A 36 15.66 10.28 -2.81
N ILE A 37 15.08 10.89 -1.76
CA ILE A 37 14.04 11.95 -1.90
C ILE A 37 14.52 13.16 -2.73
N ARG A 38 15.81 13.52 -2.65
CA ARG A 38 16.36 14.67 -3.39
C ARG A 38 16.47 14.44 -4.90
N ASN A 39 16.59 13.18 -5.34
CA ASN A 39 16.76 12.80 -6.74
C ASN A 39 15.53 12.12 -7.35
N LEU A 40 14.37 12.11 -6.68
CA LEU A 40 13.15 11.59 -7.28
C LEU A 40 12.74 12.48 -8.47
N PRO A 41 12.37 11.88 -9.62
CA PRO A 41 11.70 12.59 -10.69
C PRO A 41 10.49 13.37 -10.14
N TRP A 42 10.22 14.56 -10.68
CA TRP A 42 9.11 15.39 -10.18
C TRP A 42 7.77 14.67 -10.27
N VAL A 43 7.60 13.80 -11.27
CA VAL A 43 6.40 12.97 -11.41
C VAL A 43 6.14 12.07 -10.20
N GLU A 44 7.19 11.47 -9.61
CA GLU A 44 7.04 10.67 -8.40
C GLU A 44 6.93 11.54 -7.15
N LYS A 45 7.67 12.65 -7.11
CA LYS A 45 7.68 13.56 -5.97
C LYS A 45 6.32 14.20 -5.71
N TYR A 46 5.60 14.55 -6.77
CA TYR A 46 4.28 15.18 -6.73
C TYR A 46 3.14 14.19 -7.01
N GLN A 47 3.42 12.89 -7.00
CA GLN A 47 2.37 11.89 -7.17
C GLN A 47 1.35 12.02 -6.01
N PRO A 48 0.05 12.19 -6.32
CA PRO A 48 -0.96 12.42 -5.30
C PRO A 48 -1.05 11.21 -4.37
N ARG A 49 -1.06 11.48 -3.06
CA ARG A 49 -1.06 10.42 -2.03
C ARG A 49 -2.44 10.18 -1.48
N THR A 50 -3.28 11.20 -1.52
CA THR A 50 -4.66 11.18 -1.03
C THR A 50 -5.63 11.52 -2.15
N LEU A 51 -6.91 11.12 -2.01
CA LEU A 51 -7.92 11.50 -2.99
C LEU A 51 -8.12 13.02 -3.11
N ASN A 52 -7.82 13.78 -2.05
CA ASN A 52 -7.94 15.24 -2.06
C ASN A 52 -6.84 15.93 -2.88
N ASP A 53 -5.71 15.24 -3.12
CA ASP A 53 -4.62 15.76 -3.95
C ASP A 53 -4.94 15.65 -5.46
N LEU A 54 -6.02 14.95 -5.82
CA LEU A 54 -6.48 14.81 -7.19
C LEU A 54 -7.36 16.00 -7.57
N ILE A 55 -6.83 16.82 -8.47
CA ILE A 55 -7.51 18.04 -8.94
C ILE A 55 -8.59 17.69 -9.99
N SER A 56 -8.38 16.62 -10.75
CA SER A 56 -9.23 16.23 -11.89
C SER A 56 -10.39 15.31 -11.50
N HIS A 57 -11.46 15.33 -12.30
CA HIS A 57 -12.57 14.36 -12.27
C HIS A 57 -13.34 14.26 -10.94
N GLN A 58 -13.67 15.41 -10.34
CA GLN A 58 -14.37 15.49 -9.05
C GLN A 58 -15.68 14.69 -9.00
N ASP A 59 -16.44 14.62 -10.10
CA ASP A 59 -17.68 13.82 -10.15
C ASP A 59 -17.42 12.32 -9.97
N ILE A 60 -16.36 11.81 -10.63
CA ILE A 60 -15.95 10.41 -10.55
C ILE A 60 -15.42 10.12 -9.14
N LEU A 61 -14.59 11.01 -8.60
CA LEU A 61 -14.07 10.89 -7.23
C LEU A 61 -15.20 10.87 -6.19
N SER A 62 -16.20 11.75 -6.34
CA SER A 62 -17.35 11.80 -5.43
C SER A 62 -18.18 10.52 -5.47
N THR A 63 -18.31 9.91 -6.66
CA THR A 63 -19.03 8.65 -6.86
C THR A 63 -18.26 7.48 -6.23
N ILE A 64 -16.96 7.42 -6.45
CA ILE A 64 -16.09 6.42 -5.81
C ILE A 64 -16.11 6.58 -4.28
N GLN A 65 -16.04 7.81 -3.77
CA GLN A 65 -16.13 8.09 -2.33
C GLN A 65 -17.45 7.61 -1.72
N LYS A 66 -18.58 7.79 -2.43
CA LYS A 66 -19.88 7.23 -2.01
C LYS A 66 -19.82 5.71 -1.92
N PHE A 67 -19.30 5.02 -2.94
CA PHE A 67 -19.15 3.57 -2.93
C PHE A 67 -18.23 3.07 -1.81
N ILE A 68 -17.16 3.80 -1.49
CA ILE A 68 -16.29 3.51 -0.34
C ILE A 68 -17.06 3.67 0.97
N SER A 69 -17.85 4.75 1.11
CA SER A 69 -18.61 5.01 2.34
C SER A 69 -19.70 3.97 2.60
N GLU A 70 -20.24 3.37 1.54
CA GLU A 70 -21.24 2.30 1.60
C GLU A 70 -20.62 0.90 1.75
N ASP A 71 -19.28 0.80 1.82
CA ASP A 71 -18.53 -0.46 1.82
C ASP A 71 -18.95 -1.39 0.66
N ARG A 72 -19.24 -0.79 -0.49
CA ARG A 72 -19.76 -1.47 -1.70
C ARG A 72 -19.08 -0.94 -2.95
N LEU A 73 -17.79 -1.22 -3.07
CA LEU A 73 -17.03 -0.87 -4.26
C LEU A 73 -17.31 -1.88 -5.40
N PRO A 74 -17.93 -1.45 -6.53
CA PRO A 74 -18.06 -2.32 -7.69
C PRO A 74 -16.69 -2.57 -8.36
N ARG A 75 -16.64 -3.48 -9.33
CA ARG A 75 -15.48 -3.61 -10.21
C ARG A 75 -15.38 -2.36 -11.07
N LEU A 76 -14.25 -1.65 -10.98
CA LEU A 76 -14.02 -0.40 -11.69
C LEU A 76 -13.09 -0.63 -12.89
N LEU A 77 -13.40 0.02 -14.01
CA LEU A 77 -12.52 0.15 -15.16
C LEU A 77 -12.24 1.64 -15.38
N LEU A 78 -11.02 2.07 -15.07
CA LEU A 78 -10.58 3.44 -15.32
C LEU A 78 -9.87 3.46 -16.68
N TYR A 79 -10.43 4.20 -17.64
CA TYR A 79 -9.86 4.32 -18.98
C TYR A 79 -9.76 5.79 -19.39
N GLY A 80 -8.83 6.10 -20.29
CA GLY A 80 -8.63 7.46 -20.80
C GLY A 80 -7.18 7.73 -21.23
N PRO A 81 -6.89 8.92 -21.78
CA PRO A 81 -5.57 9.31 -22.27
C PRO A 81 -4.45 9.14 -21.22
N PRO A 82 -3.18 9.00 -21.62
CA PRO A 82 -2.06 9.00 -20.68
C PRO A 82 -1.99 10.32 -19.91
N GLY A 83 -1.53 10.28 -18.67
CA GLY A 83 -1.37 11.48 -17.83
C GLY A 83 -2.64 12.00 -17.14
N THR A 84 -3.80 11.34 -17.28
CA THR A 84 -5.05 11.74 -16.59
C THR A 84 -5.14 11.30 -15.12
N GLY A 85 -4.10 10.65 -14.59
CA GLY A 85 -4.03 10.27 -13.18
C GLY A 85 -4.84 9.03 -12.80
N LYS A 86 -5.18 8.13 -13.74
CA LYS A 86 -5.95 6.90 -13.48
C LYS A 86 -5.30 6.00 -12.43
N THR A 87 -4.03 5.63 -12.64
CA THR A 87 -3.23 4.82 -11.70
C THR A 87 -3.12 5.51 -10.34
N SER A 88 -2.80 6.81 -10.34
CA SER A 88 -2.70 7.58 -9.10
C SER A 88 -4.05 7.67 -8.36
N THR A 89 -5.16 7.72 -9.08
CA THR A 89 -6.52 7.75 -8.51
C THR A 89 -6.86 6.45 -7.80
N ILE A 90 -6.65 5.30 -8.45
CA ILE A 90 -6.96 4.01 -7.83
C ILE A 90 -6.04 3.69 -6.66
N LEU A 91 -4.76 4.09 -6.73
CA LEU A 91 -3.82 3.94 -5.62
C LEU A 91 -4.20 4.81 -4.41
N ALA A 92 -4.57 6.07 -4.63
CA ALA A 92 -5.05 6.94 -3.57
C ALA A 92 -6.37 6.45 -2.97
N CYS A 93 -7.28 5.93 -3.81
CA CYS A 93 -8.52 5.28 -3.39
C CYS A 93 -8.25 4.04 -2.52
N ALA A 94 -7.32 3.19 -2.93
CA ALA A 94 -6.93 1.98 -2.20
C ALA A 94 -6.34 2.31 -0.82
N LYS A 95 -5.53 3.37 -0.72
CA LYS A 95 -4.99 3.87 0.57
C LYS A 95 -6.06 4.47 1.47
N GLN A 96 -7.13 5.02 0.91
CA GLN A 96 -8.25 5.53 1.71
C GLN A 96 -9.15 4.39 2.21
N LEU A 97 -9.36 3.36 1.38
CA LEU A 97 -10.17 2.19 1.73
C LEU A 97 -9.45 1.29 2.73
N CYS A 98 -8.17 1.01 2.49
CA CYS A 98 -7.33 0.17 3.35
C CYS A 98 -6.41 1.06 4.18
N LYS A 99 -6.50 0.97 5.51
CA LYS A 99 -5.56 1.65 6.41
C LYS A 99 -4.12 1.25 6.05
N ASP A 100 -3.15 2.15 6.22
CA ASP A 100 -1.73 1.91 5.82
C ASP A 100 -1.15 0.58 6.31
N LYS A 101 -1.55 0.13 7.51
CA LYS A 101 -1.09 -1.15 8.09
C LYS A 101 -1.62 -2.40 7.37
N GLU A 102 -2.72 -2.26 6.63
CA GLU A 102 -3.45 -3.33 5.95
C GLU A 102 -3.24 -3.32 4.44
N PHE A 103 -2.67 -2.24 3.89
CA PHE A 103 -2.49 -2.09 2.44
C PHE A 103 -1.78 -3.29 1.82
N GLY A 104 -0.67 -3.76 2.42
CA GLY A 104 0.10 -4.89 1.88
C GLY A 104 -0.58 -6.27 1.98
N SER A 105 -1.67 -6.41 2.75
CA SER A 105 -2.41 -7.67 2.86
C SER A 105 -3.77 -7.63 2.16
N MET A 106 -4.35 -6.44 1.99
CA MET A 106 -5.67 -6.21 1.40
C MET A 106 -5.64 -5.65 -0.03
N VAL A 107 -4.47 -5.19 -0.51
CA VAL A 107 -4.29 -4.69 -1.87
C VAL A 107 -3.21 -5.51 -2.58
N LEU A 108 -3.56 -6.07 -3.74
CA LEU A 108 -2.63 -6.66 -4.68
C LEU A 108 -2.54 -5.75 -5.91
N GLU A 109 -1.40 -5.10 -6.09
CA GLU A 109 -1.08 -4.32 -7.28
C GLU A 109 -0.23 -5.18 -8.22
N LEU A 110 -0.65 -5.26 -9.49
CA LEU A 110 0.07 -5.94 -10.56
C LEU A 110 0.10 -5.02 -11.78
N ASN A 111 1.26 -4.89 -12.40
CA ASN A 111 1.39 -4.22 -13.69
C ASN A 111 1.41 -5.27 -14.80
N ALA A 112 0.39 -5.25 -15.66
CA ALA A 112 0.22 -6.25 -16.69
C ALA A 112 1.24 -6.17 -17.84
N SER A 113 1.89 -5.02 -18.05
CA SER A 113 2.86 -4.84 -19.13
C SER A 113 4.27 -5.29 -18.76
N ASP A 114 4.67 -5.18 -17.48
CA ASP A 114 6.01 -5.52 -17.00
C ASP A 114 6.14 -7.03 -16.70
N ASP A 115 5.11 -7.64 -16.13
CA ASP A 115 5.13 -9.04 -15.66
C ASP A 115 4.97 -10.09 -16.78
N GLY A 116 5.20 -9.77 -18.05
CA GLY A 116 5.26 -10.76 -19.13
C GLY A 116 3.90 -11.36 -19.56
N GLY A 117 2.81 -10.62 -19.36
CA GLY A 117 1.50 -10.94 -19.94
C GLY A 117 0.51 -11.66 -19.01
N ILE A 118 -0.62 -12.08 -19.59
CA ILE A 118 -1.80 -12.54 -18.86
C ILE A 118 -1.56 -13.80 -18.01
N ASP A 119 -0.69 -14.71 -18.46
CA ASP A 119 -0.50 -16.00 -17.80
C ASP A 119 0.30 -15.90 -16.51
N ILE A 120 1.17 -14.90 -16.41
CA ILE A 120 1.99 -14.67 -15.22
C ILE A 120 1.15 -14.00 -14.12
N VAL A 121 0.24 -13.09 -14.47
CA VAL A 121 -0.64 -12.41 -13.48
C VAL A 121 -1.78 -13.28 -12.99
N ARG A 122 -2.25 -14.28 -13.77
CA ARG A 122 -3.38 -15.16 -13.41
C ARG A 122 -3.12 -15.97 -12.13
N GLY A 123 -1.91 -16.49 -11.97
CA GLY A 123 -1.52 -17.28 -10.79
C GLY A 123 -1.63 -16.48 -9.47
N PRO A 124 -0.92 -15.35 -9.34
CA PRO A 124 -1.02 -14.44 -8.21
C PRO A 124 -2.44 -13.99 -7.93
N ILE A 125 -3.22 -13.58 -8.95
CA ILE A 125 -4.62 -13.17 -8.78
C ILE A 125 -5.46 -14.30 -8.18
N ARG A 126 -5.36 -15.52 -8.73
CA ARG A 126 -6.12 -16.68 -8.24
C ARG A 126 -5.74 -17.03 -6.81
N SER A 127 -4.45 -17.04 -6.50
CA SER A 127 -3.93 -17.32 -5.15
C SER A 127 -4.42 -16.28 -4.14
N TYR A 128 -4.36 -15.00 -4.50
CA TYR A 128 -4.77 -13.89 -3.67
C TYR A 128 -6.29 -13.86 -3.41
N ALA A 129 -7.08 -14.13 -4.44
CA ALA A 129 -8.53 -14.22 -4.35
C ALA A 129 -9.01 -15.43 -3.53
N SER A 130 -8.28 -16.57 -3.61
CA SER A 130 -8.63 -17.80 -2.90
C SER A 130 -8.18 -17.80 -1.43
N THR A 131 -7.20 -16.98 -1.07
CA THR A 131 -6.72 -16.87 0.31
C THR A 131 -7.78 -16.18 1.17
N GLY A 132 -8.16 -16.73 2.32
CA GLY A 132 -8.99 -16.01 3.30
C GLY A 132 -8.17 -14.95 4.04
N THR A 133 -8.73 -13.77 4.30
CA THR A 133 -8.09 -12.79 5.20
C THR A 133 -8.24 -13.28 6.64
N ILE A 134 -7.14 -13.80 7.22
CA ILE A 134 -7.13 -14.48 8.52
C ILE A 134 -7.63 -13.58 9.67
N PHE A 135 -7.44 -12.26 9.57
CA PHE A 135 -7.60 -11.35 10.73
C PHE A 135 -8.63 -10.23 10.57
N LYS A 136 -9.27 -10.02 9.40
CA LYS A 136 -10.25 -8.93 9.22
C LYS A 136 -11.33 -9.20 8.18
N LYS A 137 -12.57 -8.82 8.53
CA LYS A 137 -13.69 -8.62 7.60
C LYS A 137 -13.43 -7.36 6.77
N GLY A 138 -13.46 -7.50 5.46
CA GLY A 138 -13.30 -6.40 4.50
C GLY A 138 -13.11 -6.95 3.09
N PHE A 139 -13.18 -6.07 2.09
CA PHE A 139 -12.98 -6.44 0.69
C PHE A 139 -11.49 -6.46 0.35
N LYS A 140 -11.09 -7.44 -0.46
CA LYS A 140 -9.77 -7.48 -1.09
C LYS A 140 -9.80 -6.69 -2.38
N LEU A 141 -8.77 -5.88 -2.60
CA LEU A 141 -8.62 -5.11 -3.82
C LEU A 141 -7.51 -5.72 -4.67
N VAL A 142 -7.80 -5.93 -5.95
CA VAL A 142 -6.81 -6.27 -6.97
C VAL A 142 -6.79 -5.12 -7.97
N ILE A 143 -5.62 -4.50 -8.13
CA ILE A 143 -5.37 -3.42 -9.07
C ILE A 143 -4.52 -4.00 -10.20
N LEU A 144 -5.06 -3.95 -11.41
CA LEU A 144 -4.38 -4.36 -12.63
C LEU A 144 -4.09 -3.11 -13.43
N ASP A 145 -2.84 -2.65 -13.39
CA ASP A 145 -2.39 -1.53 -14.22
C ASP A 145 -2.02 -2.01 -15.63
N GLU A 146 -2.17 -1.13 -16.62
CA GLU A 146 -1.92 -1.41 -18.04
C GLU A 146 -2.61 -2.69 -18.57
N ALA A 147 -3.83 -2.94 -18.08
CA ALA A 147 -4.61 -4.14 -18.40
C ALA A 147 -4.92 -4.32 -19.90
N GLU A 148 -4.76 -3.28 -20.72
CA GLU A 148 -4.77 -3.36 -22.18
C GLU A 148 -3.71 -4.36 -22.72
N ALA A 149 -2.57 -4.50 -22.05
CA ALA A 149 -1.53 -5.45 -22.41
C ALA A 149 -2.02 -6.91 -22.29
N MET A 150 -2.91 -7.20 -21.34
CA MET A 150 -3.56 -8.52 -21.21
C MET A 150 -4.50 -8.82 -22.37
N MET A 151 -5.17 -7.81 -22.92
CA MET A 151 -6.17 -8.01 -23.97
C MET A 151 -5.57 -8.43 -25.32
N GLN A 152 -4.32 -8.06 -25.61
CA GLN A 152 -3.66 -8.47 -26.85
C GLN A 152 -3.35 -9.97 -26.86
N ASN A 153 -2.95 -10.54 -25.72
CA ASN A 153 -2.68 -11.97 -25.57
C ASN A 153 -3.95 -12.84 -25.48
N ALA A 154 -5.06 -12.29 -24.97
CA ALA A 154 -6.34 -13.00 -24.89
C ALA A 154 -7.12 -13.06 -26.23
N ARG A 155 -6.67 -12.32 -27.26
CA ARG A 155 -7.33 -12.23 -28.58
C ARG A 155 -6.72 -13.14 -29.64
N MET A 156 -5.67 -13.88 -29.34
CA MET A 156 -5.16 -14.90 -30.26
C MET A 156 -5.86 -16.25 -29.98
N PRO A 157 -6.56 -16.83 -30.97
CA PRO A 157 -7.23 -18.13 -30.85
C PRO A 157 -6.24 -19.30 -30.73
#